data_AF-A0A2B8B050-F1
#
_entry.id   AF-A0A2B8B050-F1
#
_cell.length_a   1.000
_cell.length_b   1.000
_cell.length_c   1.000
_cell.angle_alpha   90.00
_cell.angle_beta   90.00
_cell.angle_gamma   90.00
#
_symmetry.space_group_name_H-M   'P 1'
#
loop_
_entity.id
_entity.type
_entity.pdbx_description
1 polymer ?
#
loop_
_entity_poly.entity_id
_entity_poly.type
_entity_poly.pdbx_seq_one_letter_code
_entity_poly.pdbx_strand_id
1 'polypeptide(L)'
;MDAVRVALLREVLAGTEWLEATRRFAGSLRSSVEPRAGDLLLVGSAEYEPWHLAAHLDDEAAWSGLPQLSPTLVRHRIRPGVPPHLAVGLARLEAARRGETVLVVSPGRPGDTLLERVHDARRAGATVLALDGGDRDLHSLAHDALAVPGPLSGPPRAPDSPDPECEAPEDTEPVGLDTVQHLVSAAAGENSLPAPRGRRRFRDRLSRLAEQLTTPPPTRW
;
A
#
# COMPACT_ATOMS: atom_id res chain seq x y z
N MET A 1 -23.28 5.21 -18.97
CA MET A 1 -23.25 4.19 -17.90
C MET A 1 -23.09 2.85 -18.59
N ASP A 2 -21.97 2.19 -18.36
CA ASP A 2 -21.51 1.07 -19.16
C ASP A 2 -21.67 -0.25 -18.38
N ALA A 3 -22.38 -1.19 -18.99
CA ALA A 3 -22.65 -2.51 -18.42
C ALA A 3 -21.34 -3.32 -18.22
N VAL A 4 -20.29 -3.02 -19.00
CA VAL A 4 -18.97 -3.62 -18.87
C VAL A 4 -18.23 -3.06 -17.65
N ARG A 5 -18.25 -1.73 -17.44
CA ARG A 5 -17.76 -1.08 -16.21
C ARG A 5 -18.45 -1.59 -14.93
N VAL A 6 -19.76 -1.90 -15.01
CA VAL A 6 -20.51 -2.49 -13.89
C VAL A 6 -20.22 -3.98 -13.73
N ALA A 7 -19.93 -4.72 -14.80
CA ALA A 7 -19.51 -6.12 -14.76
C ALA A 7 -18.10 -6.30 -14.19
N LEU A 8 -17.14 -5.45 -14.58
CA LEU A 8 -15.77 -5.41 -14.03
C LEU A 8 -15.74 -4.93 -12.59
N LEU A 9 -16.52 -3.90 -12.24
CA LEU A 9 -16.71 -3.54 -10.84
C LEU A 9 -17.39 -4.69 -10.09
N ARG A 10 -18.30 -5.44 -10.71
CA ARG A 10 -18.87 -6.67 -10.14
C ARG A 10 -17.90 -7.82 -10.06
N GLU A 11 -16.84 -7.90 -10.87
CA GLU A 11 -15.81 -8.94 -10.81
C GLU A 11 -14.76 -8.60 -9.74
N VAL A 12 -14.39 -7.32 -9.63
CA VAL A 12 -13.60 -6.75 -8.52
C VAL A 12 -14.38 -6.80 -7.20
N LEU A 13 -15.71 -6.62 -7.23
CA LEU A 13 -16.60 -6.77 -6.07
C LEU A 13 -17.07 -8.22 -5.85
N ALA A 14 -16.98 -9.10 -6.85
CA ALA A 14 -17.07 -10.56 -6.68
C ALA A 14 -15.80 -11.09 -6.01
N GLY A 15 -14.68 -10.36 -6.17
CA GLY A 15 -13.43 -10.44 -5.41
C GLY A 15 -13.53 -9.91 -3.98
N THR A 16 -14.38 -10.52 -3.15
CA THR A 16 -14.39 -10.27 -1.70
C THR A 16 -13.01 -10.51 -1.07
N GLU A 17 -12.24 -11.46 -1.59
CA GLU A 17 -10.93 -11.83 -1.05
C GLU A 17 -9.91 -10.70 -1.11
N TRP A 18 -9.87 -9.89 -2.17
CA TRP A 18 -8.88 -8.81 -2.27
C TRP A 18 -9.22 -7.65 -1.34
N LEU A 19 -10.51 -7.30 -1.25
CA LEU A 19 -10.96 -6.28 -0.30
C LEU A 19 -10.83 -6.77 1.16
N GLU A 20 -11.07 -8.05 1.41
CA GLU A 20 -10.82 -8.70 2.70
C GLU A 20 -9.33 -8.78 3.03
N ALA A 21 -8.47 -9.10 2.05
CA ALA A 21 -7.02 -9.09 2.20
C ALA A 21 -6.50 -7.68 2.51
N THR A 22 -7.05 -6.66 1.84
CA THR A 22 -6.75 -5.25 2.11
C THR A 22 -7.12 -4.88 3.54
N ARG A 23 -8.33 -5.25 4.00
CA ARG A 23 -8.77 -5.01 5.38
C ARG A 23 -7.96 -5.79 6.41
N ARG A 24 -7.62 -7.04 6.11
CA ARG A 24 -6.76 -7.87 6.96
C ARG A 24 -5.40 -7.22 7.12
N PHE A 25 -4.77 -6.84 6.00
CA PHE A 25 -3.47 -6.16 6.00
C PHE A 25 -3.52 -4.82 6.74
N ALA A 26 -4.55 -4.01 6.53
CA ALA A 26 -4.76 -2.77 7.25
C ALA A 26 -4.96 -2.99 8.77
N GLY A 27 -5.65 -4.06 9.15
CA GLY A 27 -5.76 -4.52 10.53
C GLY A 27 -4.42 -4.93 11.14
N SER A 28 -3.57 -5.63 10.38
CA SER A 28 -2.19 -5.95 10.78
C SER A 28 -1.34 -4.70 10.96
N LEU A 29 -1.42 -3.75 10.03
CA LEU A 29 -0.74 -2.45 10.12
C LEU A 29 -1.15 -1.72 11.39
N ARG A 30 -2.45 -1.55 11.62
CA ARG A 30 -3.01 -0.89 12.81
C ARG A 30 -2.59 -1.60 14.10
N SER A 31 -2.71 -2.91 14.15
CA SER A 31 -2.34 -3.73 15.32
C SER A 31 -0.82 -3.72 15.59
N SER A 32 0.00 -3.41 14.60
CA SER A 32 1.45 -3.28 14.79
C SER A 32 1.83 -1.98 15.50
N VAL A 33 1.01 -0.93 15.37
CA VAL A 33 1.26 0.42 15.92
C VAL A 33 0.45 0.74 17.18
N GLU A 34 -0.71 0.10 17.41
CA GLU A 34 -1.54 0.34 18.61
C GLU A 34 -0.91 -0.10 19.95
N PRO A 35 -0.25 -1.28 20.07
CA PRO A 35 0.25 -1.77 21.36
C PRO A 35 1.63 -1.22 21.74
N ARG A 36 2.31 -0.51 20.84
CA ARG A 36 3.73 -0.17 20.95
C ARG A 36 3.90 1.32 20.63
N ALA A 37 4.57 2.07 21.50
CA ALA A 37 4.96 3.46 21.24
C ALA A 37 6.12 3.59 20.23
N GLY A 38 6.33 2.60 19.36
CA GLY A 38 7.41 2.60 18.38
C GLY A 38 6.97 3.24 17.07
N ASP A 39 7.95 3.73 16.32
CA ASP A 39 7.70 4.44 15.06
C ASP A 39 7.24 3.48 13.95
N LEU A 40 6.37 3.97 13.06
CA LEU A 40 6.11 3.38 11.76
C LEU A 40 7.13 3.95 10.75
N LEU A 41 8.01 3.11 10.24
CA LEU A 41 8.96 3.45 9.17
C LEU A 41 8.37 3.02 7.83
N LEU A 42 8.24 3.95 6.90
CA LEU A 42 7.74 3.67 5.55
C LEU A 42 8.89 3.81 4.56
N VAL A 43 9.16 2.77 3.78
CA VAL A 43 10.26 2.72 2.82
C VAL A 43 9.79 2.08 1.51
N GLY A 44 10.27 2.59 0.37
CA GLY A 44 10.07 1.92 -0.93
C GLY A 44 11.38 1.46 -1.55
N SER A 45 11.34 1.05 -2.82
CA SER A 45 12.55 0.69 -3.56
C SER A 45 13.41 1.92 -3.88
N ALA A 46 14.60 1.71 -4.45
CA ALA A 46 15.44 2.81 -4.91
C ALA A 46 14.80 3.65 -6.03
N GLU A 47 13.83 3.07 -6.75
CA GLU A 47 13.13 3.66 -7.89
C GLU A 47 11.73 4.19 -7.53
N TYR A 48 11.19 3.76 -6.38
CA TYR A 48 9.84 4.10 -5.95
C TYR A 48 9.82 4.64 -4.52
N GLU A 49 9.43 5.89 -4.37
CA GLU A 49 9.24 6.53 -3.06
C GLU A 49 7.73 6.60 -2.72
N PRO A 50 7.25 5.93 -1.67
CA PRO A 50 5.82 5.81 -1.33
C PRO A 50 5.28 7.07 -0.62
N TRP A 51 5.61 8.26 -1.11
CA TRP A 51 5.26 9.51 -0.44
C TRP A 51 3.73 9.78 -0.43
N HIS A 52 2.99 9.30 -1.44
CA HIS A 52 1.51 9.38 -1.44
C HIS A 52 0.93 8.60 -0.25
N LEU A 53 1.41 7.37 -0.03
CA LEU A 53 0.98 6.57 1.09
C LEU A 53 1.34 7.21 2.44
N ALA A 54 2.52 7.84 2.55
CA ALA A 54 2.90 8.58 3.74
C ALA A 54 1.85 9.66 4.07
N ALA A 55 1.47 10.48 3.08
CA ALA A 55 0.49 11.53 3.23
C ALA A 55 -0.90 11.00 3.62
N HIS A 56 -1.36 9.90 3.01
CA HIS A 56 -2.65 9.30 3.37
C HIS A 56 -2.67 8.70 4.78
N LEU A 57 -1.55 8.10 5.21
CA LEU A 57 -1.42 7.60 6.57
C LEU A 57 -1.35 8.74 7.60
N ASP A 58 -0.73 9.88 7.26
CA ASP A 58 -0.75 11.09 8.09
C ASP A 58 -2.17 11.66 8.25
N ASP A 59 -2.91 11.78 7.15
CA ASP A 59 -4.31 12.23 7.18
C ASP A 59 -5.18 11.29 8.03
N GLU A 60 -5.02 9.97 7.86
CA GLU A 60 -5.77 8.99 8.64
C GLU A 60 -5.32 8.92 10.11
N ALA A 61 -4.06 9.18 10.42
CA ALA A 61 -3.58 9.32 11.80
C ALA A 61 -4.31 10.47 12.50
N ALA A 62 -4.44 11.62 11.82
CA ALA A 62 -5.18 12.77 12.32
C ALA A 62 -6.68 12.49 12.48
N TRP A 63 -7.31 11.79 11.53
CA TRP A 63 -8.75 11.50 11.56
C TRP A 63 -9.14 10.39 12.53
N SER A 64 -8.29 9.38 12.71
CA SER A 64 -8.55 8.23 13.58
C SER A 64 -8.18 8.46 15.04
N GLY A 65 -7.37 9.49 15.33
CA GLY A 65 -6.81 9.73 16.66
C GLY A 65 -5.70 8.74 17.03
N LEU A 66 -5.12 8.05 16.04
CA LEU A 66 -4.01 7.11 16.20
C LEU A 66 -2.73 7.72 15.60
N PRO A 67 -2.02 8.61 16.33
CA PRO A 67 -0.87 9.34 15.80
C PRO A 67 0.28 8.43 15.35
N GLN A 68 0.36 7.20 15.89
CA GLN A 68 1.37 6.21 15.50
C GLN A 68 1.19 5.68 14.06
N LEU A 69 0.06 5.99 13.40
CA LEU A 69 -0.08 5.73 11.97
C LEU A 69 0.71 6.72 11.10
N SER A 70 1.06 7.89 11.62
CA SER A 70 1.89 8.87 10.89
C SER A 70 3.28 8.30 10.68
N PRO A 71 3.70 7.97 9.44
CA PRO A 71 4.93 7.26 9.21
C PRO A 71 6.12 8.21 9.06
N THR A 72 7.29 7.75 9.51
CA THR A 72 8.56 8.34 9.06
C THR A 72 8.92 7.78 7.69
N LEU A 73 8.87 8.63 6.66
CA LEU A 73 9.30 8.26 5.31
C LEU A 73 10.83 8.14 5.23
N VAL A 74 11.33 6.92 5.05
CA VAL A 74 12.73 6.59 4.88
C VAL A 74 13.10 6.63 3.40
N ARG A 75 14.10 7.45 3.06
CA ARG A 75 14.50 7.77 1.69
C ARG A 75 15.81 7.07 1.31
N HIS A 76 15.89 6.57 0.09
CA HIS A 76 17.15 6.10 -0.51
C HIS A 76 18.09 7.24 -0.87
N ARG A 77 17.53 8.38 -1.29
CA ARG A 77 18.28 9.58 -1.69
C ARG A 77 17.66 10.80 -1.03
N ILE A 78 18.47 11.57 -0.30
CA ILE A 78 18.06 12.84 0.31
C ILE A 78 18.67 13.96 -0.53
N ARG A 79 17.81 14.85 -1.04
CA ARG A 79 18.27 16.03 -1.76
C ARG A 79 18.93 17.03 -0.79
N PRO A 80 19.98 17.75 -1.20
CA PRO A 80 20.54 18.84 -0.39
C PRO A 80 19.46 19.87 -0.03
N GLY A 81 19.50 20.41 1.19
CA GLY A 81 18.57 21.44 1.64
C GLY A 81 17.18 20.95 2.08
N VAL A 82 16.93 19.63 2.07
CA VAL A 82 15.71 19.05 2.64
C VAL A 82 15.72 19.23 4.17
N PRO A 83 14.62 19.69 4.80
CA PRO A 83 14.53 19.83 6.24
C PRO A 83 14.88 18.53 6.98
N PRO A 84 15.51 18.60 8.17
CA PRO A 84 15.96 17.40 8.89
C PRO A 84 14.88 16.34 9.11
N HIS A 85 13.65 16.76 9.41
CA HIS A 85 12.51 15.85 9.64
C HIS A 85 12.01 15.16 8.36
N LEU A 86 12.41 15.63 7.17
CA LEU A 86 12.14 14.98 5.87
C LEU A 86 13.39 14.28 5.30
N ALA A 87 14.54 14.42 5.95
CA ALA A 87 15.84 13.93 5.52
C ALA A 87 16.23 12.62 6.22
N VAL A 88 15.27 11.70 6.36
CA VAL A 88 15.51 10.40 7.00
C VAL A 88 15.99 9.39 5.96
N GLY A 89 17.21 8.89 6.12
CA GLY A 89 17.85 7.96 5.18
C GLY A 89 17.82 6.51 5.65
N LEU A 90 18.30 5.58 4.82
CA LEU A 90 18.30 4.14 5.09
C LEU A 90 18.99 3.72 6.40
N ALA A 91 19.91 4.52 6.94
CA ALA A 91 20.52 4.27 8.26
C ALA A 91 19.47 4.22 9.39
N ARG A 92 18.30 4.87 9.24
CA ARG A 92 17.20 4.76 10.22
C ARG A 92 16.60 3.35 10.24
N LEU A 93 16.60 2.66 9.11
CA LEU A 93 16.11 1.29 8.99
C LEU A 93 17.04 0.30 9.72
N GLU A 94 18.35 0.54 9.67
CA GLU A 94 19.35 -0.25 10.40
C GLU A 94 19.21 -0.11 11.93
N ALA A 95 18.73 1.04 12.40
CA ALA A 95 18.42 1.27 13.81
C ALA A 95 17.04 0.72 14.24
N ALA A 96 16.28 0.11 13.32
CA ALA A 96 14.96 -0.41 13.62
C ALA A 96 15.03 -1.55 14.63
N ARG A 97 14.14 -1.54 15.62
CA ARG A 97 14.18 -2.51 16.73
C ARG A 97 12.80 -3.03 17.13
N ARG A 98 12.79 -4.00 18.03
CA ARG A 98 11.56 -4.48 18.68
C ARG A 98 10.73 -3.33 19.23
N GLY A 99 9.49 -3.24 18.76
CA GLY A 99 8.61 -2.12 19.09
C GLY A 99 8.20 -1.31 17.86
N GLU A 100 9.07 -1.26 16.85
CA GLU A 100 8.89 -0.46 15.63
C GLU A 100 8.36 -1.33 14.49
N THR A 101 7.68 -0.68 13.54
CA THR A 101 7.15 -1.32 12.33
C THR A 101 7.83 -0.76 11.11
N VAL A 102 8.27 -1.63 10.19
CA VAL A 102 8.75 -1.30 8.86
C VAL A 102 7.68 -1.71 7.86
N LEU A 103 7.11 -0.73 7.15
CA LEU A 103 6.24 -0.94 6.00
C LEU A 103 7.04 -0.73 4.72
N VAL A 104 7.25 -1.79 3.96
CA VAL A 104 7.94 -1.78 2.67
C VAL A 104 6.91 -1.71 1.55
N VAL A 105 7.04 -0.73 0.65
CA VAL A 105 6.12 -0.54 -0.47
C VAL A 105 6.86 -0.48 -1.80
N SER A 106 6.66 -1.47 -2.65
CA SER A 106 7.42 -1.59 -3.89
C SER A 106 6.57 -2.19 -5.03
N PRO A 107 6.19 -1.40 -6.06
CA PRO A 107 5.45 -1.95 -7.21
C PRO A 107 6.27 -2.98 -7.99
N GLY A 108 7.61 -2.84 -7.98
CA GLY A 108 8.55 -3.76 -8.60
C GLY A 108 9.43 -4.47 -7.58
N ARG A 109 10.55 -5.04 -8.03
CA ARG A 109 11.51 -5.68 -7.14
C ARG A 109 12.15 -4.64 -6.20
N PRO A 110 12.22 -4.91 -4.88
CA PRO A 110 12.75 -3.96 -3.90
C PRO A 110 14.27 -3.72 -4.01
N GLY A 111 15.02 -4.71 -4.50
CA GLY A 111 16.48 -4.69 -4.64
C GLY A 111 17.22 -5.21 -3.39
N ASP A 112 18.37 -5.84 -3.61
CA ASP A 112 19.10 -6.60 -2.58
C ASP A 112 19.50 -5.74 -1.37
N THR A 113 19.99 -4.52 -1.61
CA THR A 113 20.42 -3.61 -0.53
C THR A 113 19.26 -3.18 0.38
N LEU A 114 18.02 -3.18 -0.11
CA LEU A 114 16.85 -2.93 0.73
C LEU A 114 16.45 -4.21 1.48
N LEU A 115 16.44 -5.36 0.81
CA LEU A 115 16.13 -6.65 1.42
C LEU A 115 17.08 -7.00 2.58
N GLU A 116 18.38 -6.74 2.42
CA GLU A 116 19.38 -6.91 3.47
C GLU A 116 19.04 -6.07 4.71
N ARG A 117 18.75 -4.78 4.53
CA ARG A 117 18.39 -3.89 5.66
C ARG A 117 17.07 -4.27 6.33
N VAL A 118 16.08 -4.70 5.54
CA VAL A 118 14.80 -5.19 6.07
C VAL A 118 15.01 -6.49 6.85
N HIS A 119 15.90 -7.37 6.37
CA HIS A 119 16.30 -8.58 7.08
C HIS A 119 16.97 -8.25 8.42
N ASP A 120 17.89 -7.28 8.45
CA ASP A 120 18.53 -6.82 9.68
C ASP A 120 17.54 -6.21 10.68
N ALA A 121 16.62 -5.36 10.20
CA ALA A 121 15.54 -4.80 11.02
C ALA A 121 14.65 -5.91 11.64
N ARG A 122 14.28 -6.91 10.83
CA ARG A 122 13.52 -8.09 11.30
C ARG A 122 14.31 -8.86 12.36
N ARG A 123 15.61 -9.07 12.15
CA ARG A 123 16.49 -9.76 13.09
C ARG A 123 16.63 -9.00 14.42
N ALA A 124 16.60 -7.67 14.38
CA ALA A 124 16.55 -6.80 15.56
C ALA A 124 15.16 -6.75 16.23
N GLY A 125 14.16 -7.43 15.65
CA GLY A 125 12.83 -7.64 16.21
C GLY A 125 11.77 -6.64 15.75
N ALA A 126 12.05 -5.81 14.73
CA ALA A 126 11.04 -4.95 14.13
C ALA A 126 9.95 -5.78 13.43
N THR A 127 8.71 -5.29 13.48
CA THR A 127 7.62 -5.86 12.68
C THR A 127 7.82 -5.42 11.23
N VAL A 128 7.74 -6.34 10.28
CA VAL A 128 7.89 -6.03 8.85
C VAL A 128 6.57 -6.32 8.14
N LEU A 129 6.07 -5.36 7.37
CA LEU A 129 4.88 -5.48 6.55
C LEU A 129 5.23 -5.12 5.11
N ALA A 130 4.62 -5.78 4.13
CA ALA A 130 4.90 -5.56 2.71
C ALA A 130 3.63 -5.26 1.91
N LEU A 131 3.68 -4.21 1.07
CA LEU A 131 2.69 -3.90 0.05
C LEU A 131 3.39 -3.80 -1.30
N ASP A 132 3.28 -4.82 -2.15
CA ASP A 132 4.15 -4.94 -3.33
C ASP A 132 3.49 -5.67 -4.51
N GLY A 133 4.26 -5.95 -5.56
CA GLY A 133 3.85 -6.76 -6.71
C GLY A 133 3.94 -8.28 -6.51
N GLY A 134 4.12 -8.79 -5.28
CA GLY A 134 4.27 -10.21 -4.98
C GLY A 134 5.72 -10.74 -5.00
N ASP A 135 6.68 -9.94 -4.56
CA ASP A 135 8.09 -10.35 -4.49
C ASP A 135 8.31 -11.41 -3.40
N ARG A 136 8.77 -12.60 -3.78
CA ARG A 136 8.87 -13.74 -2.87
C ARG A 136 9.90 -13.53 -1.76
N ASP A 137 11.00 -12.85 -2.06
CA ASP A 137 12.07 -12.65 -1.09
C ASP A 137 11.61 -11.66 -0.03
N LEU A 138 10.95 -10.56 -0.44
CA LEU A 138 10.31 -9.63 0.49
C LEU A 138 9.21 -10.31 1.33
N HIS A 139 8.36 -11.13 0.71
CA HIS A 139 7.30 -11.86 1.42
C HIS A 139 7.86 -12.84 2.46
N SER A 140 9.03 -13.44 2.21
CA SER A 140 9.70 -14.32 3.18
C SER A 140 10.21 -13.57 4.43
N LEU A 141 10.45 -12.26 4.30
CA LEU A 141 10.88 -11.38 5.39
C LEU A 141 9.68 -10.77 6.14
N ALA A 142 8.57 -10.53 5.45
CA ALA A 142 7.40 -9.89 6.01
C ALA A 142 6.65 -10.79 7.02
N HIS A 143 6.07 -10.15 8.03
CA HIS A 143 5.13 -10.77 8.96
C HIS A 143 3.71 -10.81 8.40
N ASP A 144 3.36 -9.84 7.55
CA ASP A 144 2.15 -9.84 6.71
C ASP A 144 2.45 -9.12 5.40
N ALA A 145 1.79 -9.54 4.32
CA ALA A 145 2.02 -9.03 2.98
C ALA A 145 0.71 -8.91 2.19
N LEU A 146 0.59 -7.83 1.44
CA LEU A 146 -0.49 -7.62 0.47
C LEU A 146 0.12 -7.47 -0.92
N ALA A 147 -0.05 -8.48 -1.77
CA ALA A 147 0.32 -8.40 -3.17
C ALA A 147 -0.78 -7.68 -3.96
N VAL A 148 -0.38 -6.68 -4.73
CA VAL A 148 -1.19 -6.01 -5.73
C VAL A 148 -0.90 -6.66 -7.08
N PRO A 149 -1.89 -7.27 -7.75
CA PRO A 149 -1.67 -7.84 -9.08
C PRO A 149 -1.21 -6.75 -10.05
N GLY A 150 -0.02 -6.91 -10.63
CA GLY A 150 0.43 -6.03 -11.71
C GLY A 150 -0.27 -6.34 -13.04
N PRO A 151 -0.18 -5.45 -14.04
CA PRO A 151 -0.74 -5.65 -15.39
C PRO A 151 -0.29 -6.92 -16.11
N LEU A 152 0.77 -7.58 -15.62
CA LEU A 152 1.34 -8.79 -16.21
C LEU A 152 0.95 -10.09 -15.50
N SER A 153 0.12 -10.06 -14.45
CA SER A 153 -0.27 -11.25 -13.69
C SER A 153 -1.47 -12.00 -14.28
N GLY A 154 -1.64 -11.95 -15.61
CA GLY A 154 -2.45 -12.94 -16.33
C GLY A 154 -1.74 -14.31 -16.35
N PRO A 155 -2.44 -15.42 -16.59
CA PRO A 155 -1.79 -16.72 -16.76
C PRO A 155 -0.71 -16.64 -17.86
N PRO A 156 0.42 -17.36 -17.71
CA PRO A 156 1.47 -17.36 -18.71
C PRO A 156 0.89 -17.76 -20.08
N ARG A 157 1.01 -16.85 -21.05
CA ARG A 157 0.49 -17.05 -22.40
C ARG A 157 1.27 -18.21 -23.04
N ALA A 158 0.58 -19.23 -23.53
CA ALA A 158 1.21 -20.36 -24.18
C ALA A 158 1.97 -19.89 -25.44
N PRO A 159 3.19 -20.39 -25.70
CA PRO A 159 4.09 -19.84 -26.71
C PRO A 159 3.64 -19.95 -28.18
N ASP A 160 2.46 -20.53 -28.47
CA ASP A 160 1.99 -20.78 -29.85
C ASP A 160 0.53 -20.32 -30.11
N SER A 161 0.05 -19.27 -29.43
CA SER A 161 -1.26 -18.68 -29.79
C SER A 161 -1.11 -17.73 -30.98
N PRO A 162 -1.92 -17.84 -32.04
CA PRO A 162 -1.82 -16.96 -33.21
C PRO A 162 -2.07 -15.50 -32.80
N ASP A 163 -1.35 -14.58 -33.46
CA ASP A 163 -1.51 -13.14 -33.27
C ASP A 163 -2.98 -12.75 -33.46
N PRO A 164 -3.64 -12.14 -32.46
CA PRO A 164 -4.94 -11.54 -32.72
C PRO A 164 -4.68 -10.22 -33.44
N GLU A 165 -4.99 -10.17 -34.73
CA GLU A 165 -5.41 -8.94 -35.40
C GLU A 165 -6.76 -8.51 -34.81
N CYS A 166 -6.75 -8.01 -33.57
CA CYS A 166 -7.87 -7.30 -32.95
C CYS A 166 -7.27 -6.40 -31.88
N GLU A 167 -7.41 -5.08 -32.10
CA GLU A 167 -7.18 -4.03 -31.11
C GLU A 167 -7.79 -4.46 -29.76
N ALA A 168 -6.93 -4.82 -28.80
CA ALA A 168 -7.36 -5.01 -27.44
C ALA A 168 -7.88 -3.66 -26.95
N PRO A 169 -9.00 -3.59 -26.21
CA PRO A 169 -9.41 -2.34 -25.60
C PRO A 169 -8.29 -1.91 -24.65
N GLU A 170 -7.62 -0.79 -24.97
CA GLU A 170 -6.51 -0.21 -24.19
C GLU A 170 -6.94 0.22 -22.76
N ASP A 171 -8.22 0.05 -22.39
CA ASP A 171 -8.83 0.60 -21.18
C ASP A 171 -9.05 -0.43 -20.04
N THR A 172 -8.30 -1.54 -20.02
CA THR A 172 -8.25 -2.40 -18.82
C THR A 172 -7.08 -1.97 -17.93
N GLU A 173 -7.13 -0.77 -17.37
CA GLU A 173 -6.21 -0.38 -16.29
C GLU A 173 -6.48 -1.29 -15.08
N PRO A 174 -5.58 -2.23 -14.72
CA PRO A 174 -5.73 -3.03 -13.50
C PRO A 174 -5.81 -2.10 -12.28
N VAL A 175 -6.42 -2.57 -11.18
CA VAL A 175 -6.48 -1.79 -9.93
C VAL A 175 -5.06 -1.38 -9.52
N GLY A 176 -4.72 -0.12 -9.77
CA GLY A 176 -3.37 0.38 -9.57
C GLY A 176 -2.96 0.40 -8.10
N LEU A 177 -1.66 0.28 -7.85
CA LEU A 177 -1.06 0.36 -6.51
C LEU A 177 -1.59 1.56 -5.71
N ASP A 178 -1.80 2.70 -6.36
CA ASP A 178 -2.33 3.92 -5.74
C ASP A 178 -3.72 3.72 -5.12
N THR A 179 -4.61 2.98 -5.79
CA THR A 179 -5.94 2.67 -5.25
C THR A 179 -5.82 1.82 -3.98
N VAL A 180 -4.89 0.87 -3.99
CA VAL A 180 -4.63 0.00 -2.83
C VAL A 180 -4.08 0.80 -1.65
N GLN A 181 -3.16 1.72 -1.92
CA GLN A 181 -2.60 2.61 -0.90
C GLN A 181 -3.69 3.44 -0.21
N HIS A 182 -4.65 3.98 -0.98
CA HIS A 182 -5.79 4.68 -0.41
C HIS A 182 -6.66 3.76 0.47
N LEU A 183 -6.97 2.56 -0.01
CA LEU A 183 -7.82 1.62 0.73
C LEU A 183 -7.14 1.11 2.01
N VAL A 184 -5.85 0.79 1.95
CA VAL A 184 -5.07 0.38 3.13
C VAL A 184 -5.02 1.49 4.16
N SER A 185 -4.75 2.73 3.74
CA SER A 185 -4.70 3.89 4.66
C SER A 185 -6.06 4.10 5.32
N ALA A 186 -7.12 4.17 4.52
CA ALA A 186 -8.48 4.39 5.00
C ALA A 186 -8.93 3.28 5.97
N ALA A 187 -8.59 2.02 5.68
CA ALA A 187 -8.92 0.89 6.54
C ALA A 187 -8.03 0.82 7.80
N ALA A 188 -6.78 1.30 7.76
CA ALA A 188 -5.91 1.35 8.93
C ALA A 188 -6.40 2.40 9.95
N GLY A 189 -6.99 3.50 9.47
CA GLY A 189 -7.67 4.49 10.29
C GLY A 189 -9.05 4.08 10.80
N GLU A 190 -9.61 2.94 10.35
CA GLU A 190 -10.91 2.46 10.83
C GLU A 190 -10.77 1.84 12.23
N ASN A 191 -11.41 2.49 13.21
CA ASN A 191 -11.46 2.02 14.59
C ASN A 191 -12.05 0.60 14.63
N SER A 192 -11.24 -0.41 14.98
CA SER A 192 -11.70 -1.79 15.15
C SER A 192 -12.53 -1.89 16.42
N LEU A 193 -13.76 -1.38 16.37
CA LEU A 193 -14.74 -1.62 17.41
C LEU A 193 -15.24 -3.07 17.27
N PRO A 194 -15.50 -3.78 18.39
CA PRO A 194 -16.21 -5.05 18.30
C PRO A 194 -17.56 -4.80 17.62
N ALA A 195 -17.88 -5.54 16.57
CA ALA A 195 -19.15 -5.36 15.85
C ALA A 195 -20.35 -5.55 16.80
N PRO A 196 -21.55 -4.92 16.59
CA PRO A 196 -22.00 -4.27 15.36
C PRO A 196 -22.73 -2.90 15.54
N ARG A 197 -22.61 -2.01 14.52
CA ARG A 197 -23.70 -1.26 13.84
C ARG A 197 -23.12 -0.19 12.90
N GLY A 198 -23.30 -0.39 11.59
CA GLY A 198 -23.28 0.72 10.62
C GLY A 198 -22.36 0.53 9.42
N ARG A 199 -22.85 -0.14 8.37
CA ARG A 199 -22.34 -0.13 6.97
C ARG A 199 -22.27 1.29 6.33
N ARG A 200 -22.39 2.37 7.11
CA ARG A 200 -22.47 3.75 6.62
C ARG A 200 -21.07 4.38 6.47
N ARG A 201 -20.17 4.24 7.45
CA ARG A 201 -18.85 4.94 7.41
C ARG A 201 -17.97 4.52 6.24
N PHE A 202 -17.81 3.22 5.98
CA PHE A 202 -17.04 2.71 4.84
C PHE A 202 -17.68 3.10 3.51
N ARG A 203 -19.02 3.06 3.40
CA ARG A 203 -19.73 3.51 2.20
C ARG A 203 -19.54 5.00 1.96
N ASP A 204 -19.60 5.82 3.01
CA ASP A 204 -19.41 7.27 2.91
C ASP A 204 -17.96 7.62 2.55
N ARG A 205 -16.98 6.81 2.99
CA ARG A 205 -15.55 6.94 2.60
C ARG A 205 -15.30 6.45 1.17
N LEU A 206 -15.88 5.32 0.78
CA LEU A 206 -15.81 4.81 -0.59
C LEU A 206 -16.49 5.78 -1.58
N SER A 207 -17.57 6.44 -1.17
CA SER A 207 -18.21 7.50 -1.94
C SER A 207 -17.28 8.71 -2.13
N ARG A 208 -16.57 9.14 -1.08
CA ARG A 208 -15.56 10.21 -1.20
C ARG A 208 -14.38 9.81 -2.09
N LEU A 209 -13.92 8.57 -2.00
CA LEU A 209 -12.87 8.04 -2.86
C LEU A 209 -13.33 7.93 -4.31
N ALA A 210 -14.58 7.51 -4.54
CA ALA A 210 -15.19 7.51 -5.87
C ALA A 210 -15.32 8.94 -6.43
N GLU A 211 -15.67 9.93 -5.60
CA GLU A 211 -15.72 11.34 -5.98
C GLU A 211 -14.32 11.87 -6.35
N GLN A 212 -13.28 11.49 -5.59
CA GLN A 212 -11.90 11.88 -5.84
C GLN A 212 -11.31 11.24 -7.11
N LEU A 213 -11.61 9.97 -7.40
CA LEU A 213 -11.20 9.27 -8.62
C LEU A 213 -11.98 9.71 -9.87
N THR A 214 -13.18 10.25 -9.70
CA THR A 214 -14.02 10.74 -10.81
C THR A 214 -13.85 12.23 -11.06
N THR A 215 -13.00 12.93 -10.29
CA THR A 215 -12.73 14.34 -10.49
C THR A 215 -11.94 14.53 -11.80
N PRO A 216 -12.42 15.35 -12.76
CA PRO A 216 -11.68 15.61 -13.99
C PRO A 216 -10.34 16.30 -13.67
N PRO A 217 -9.27 16.02 -14.44
CA PRO A 217 -7.97 16.63 -14.19
C PRO A 217 -8.09 18.15 -14.20
N PRO A 218 -7.42 18.88 -13.28
CA PRO A 218 -7.50 20.33 -13.26
C PRO A 218 -7.03 20.88 -14.60
N THR A 219 -7.82 21.79 -15.17
CA THR A 219 -7.46 22.52 -16.40
C THR A 219 -6.13 23.20 -16.17
N ARG A 220 -5.09 22.71 -16.85
CA ARG A 220 -3.77 23.33 -16.86
C ARG A 220 -3.94 24.70 -17.53
N TRP A 221 -3.65 25.77 -16.80
CA TRP A 221 -3.48 27.11 -17.36
C TRP A 221 -2.08 27.24 -17.98
#